data_AF-A0AA38KM50-F1
#
_entry.id   AF-A0AA38KM50-F1
#
_cell.length_a   1.000
_cell.length_b   1.000
_cell.length_c   1.000
_cell.angle_alpha   90.00
_cell.angle_beta   90.00
_cell.angle_gamma   90.00
#
_symmetry.space_group_name_H-M   'P 1'
#
loop_
_entity.id
_entity.type
_entity.pdbx_description
1 polymer ?
#
loop_
_entity_poly.entity_id
_entity_poly.type
_entity_poly.pdbx_seq_one_letter_code
_entity_poly.pdbx_strand_id
1 'polypeptide(L)'
;MMELPSQMEPSVYTVENGDDLDLSPAPPEFEEGNASLIKETIDVNIGTEDEPNILKLGSSLTPEEVEIHTQILKEHQKAFAFNYKEMTGVAPHIAVHNLITKSDAKLIKQKSRPMKPK
;
A
#
# COMPACT_ATOMS: atom_id res chain seq x y z
N MET A 1 -28.55 -33.26 2.82
CA MET A 1 -27.10 -33.51 2.69
C MET A 1 -26.57 -32.41 1.81
N MET A 2 -25.77 -31.49 2.36
CA MET A 2 -25.12 -30.44 1.58
C MET A 2 -23.84 -31.02 0.99
N GLU A 3 -23.71 -31.03 -0.34
CA GLU A 3 -22.45 -31.39 -1.01
C GLU A 3 -21.45 -30.23 -0.86
N LEU A 4 -20.26 -30.54 -0.35
CA LEU A 4 -19.11 -29.64 -0.29
C LEU A 4 -18.49 -29.51 -1.69
N PRO A 5 -18.23 -28.31 -2.22
CA PRO A 5 -17.49 -28.18 -3.47
C PRO A 5 -16.04 -28.59 -3.30
N SER A 6 -15.61 -29.34 -4.32
CA SER A 6 -14.29 -29.93 -4.58
C SER A 6 -13.12 -29.00 -4.23
N GLN A 7 -12.13 -29.58 -3.55
CA GLN A 7 -10.85 -28.95 -3.24
C GLN A 7 -10.18 -28.40 -4.51
N MET A 8 -9.67 -27.18 -4.42
CA MET A 8 -8.87 -26.53 -5.46
C MET A 8 -7.45 -27.12 -5.39
N GLU A 9 -7.15 -28.05 -6.29
CA GLU A 9 -5.80 -28.63 -6.42
C GLU A 9 -4.79 -27.54 -6.85
N PRO A 10 -3.61 -27.47 -6.22
CA PRO A 10 -2.59 -26.49 -6.60
C PRO A 10 -2.02 -26.81 -7.99
N SER A 11 -2.12 -25.84 -8.91
CA SER A 11 -1.48 -25.92 -10.22
C SER A 11 0.04 -25.91 -10.05
N VAL A 12 0.66 -27.07 -10.29
CA VAL A 12 2.11 -27.21 -10.39
C VAL A 12 2.50 -26.74 -11.80
N TYR A 13 3.05 -25.54 -11.92
CA TYR A 13 3.70 -25.11 -13.15
C TYR A 13 5.07 -25.78 -13.24
N THR A 14 5.22 -26.70 -14.19
CA THR A 14 6.53 -27.23 -14.59
C THR A 14 7.30 -26.12 -15.30
N VAL A 15 8.46 -25.74 -14.76
CA VAL A 15 9.35 -24.77 -15.41
C VAL A 15 10.27 -25.55 -16.35
N GLU A 16 9.86 -25.64 -17.62
CA GLU A 16 10.71 -26.17 -18.68
C GLU A 16 11.58 -25.02 -19.23
N ASN A 17 12.86 -25.31 -19.44
CA ASN A 17 13.90 -24.33 -19.75
C ASN A 17 13.68 -23.60 -21.08
N GLY A 18 13.89 -22.28 -21.04
CA GLY A 18 14.59 -21.54 -22.07
C GLY A 18 13.83 -21.26 -23.36
N ASP A 19 12.94 -20.27 -23.32
CA ASP A 19 12.62 -19.41 -24.46
C ASP A 19 12.44 -17.99 -23.92
N ASP A 20 12.95 -17.01 -24.65
CA ASP A 20 12.96 -15.59 -24.28
C ASP A 20 11.59 -15.14 -23.76
N LEU A 21 11.55 -14.61 -22.53
CA LEU A 21 10.36 -13.95 -22.01
C LEU A 21 10.11 -12.75 -22.93
N ASP A 22 9.13 -12.87 -23.83
CA ASP A 22 8.63 -11.77 -24.65
C ASP A 22 8.02 -10.72 -23.70
N LEU A 23 8.87 -9.82 -23.22
CA LEU A 23 8.46 -8.64 -22.48
C LEU A 23 7.82 -7.71 -23.50
N SER A 24 6.54 -7.95 -23.78
CA SER A 24 5.73 -7.03 -24.56
C SER A 24 5.89 -5.63 -23.95
N PRO A 25 6.17 -4.59 -24.76
CA PRO A 25 6.28 -3.24 -24.23
C PRO A 25 5.00 -2.90 -23.47
N ALA A 26 5.17 -2.23 -22.32
CA ALA A 26 4.05 -1.78 -21.52
C ALA A 26 3.09 -0.96 -22.42
N PRO A 27 1.77 -1.16 -22.31
CA PRO A 27 0.81 -0.35 -23.05
C PRO A 27 1.10 1.13 -22.83
N PRO A 28 1.01 1.99 -23.87
CA PRO A 28 1.33 3.42 -23.76
C PRO A 28 0.46 4.17 -22.73
N GLU A 29 -0.69 3.58 -22.34
CA GLU A 29 -1.53 4.02 -21.23
C GLU A 29 -0.78 4.12 -19.88
N PHE A 30 0.32 3.38 -19.71
CA PHE A 30 1.18 3.45 -18.53
C PHE A 30 2.32 4.48 -18.64
N GLU A 31 2.62 4.97 -19.84
CA GLU A 31 3.64 6.02 -20.07
C GLU A 31 3.05 7.44 -20.01
N GLU A 32 1.74 7.56 -20.16
CA GLU A 32 1.03 8.82 -19.99
C GLU A 32 1.07 9.21 -18.50
N GLY A 33 2.11 9.96 -18.13
CA GLY A 33 2.25 10.57 -16.82
C GLY A 33 0.92 11.18 -16.42
N ASN A 34 0.44 10.81 -15.23
CA ASN A 34 -0.90 11.06 -14.68
C ASN A 34 -1.32 12.54 -14.50
N ALA A 35 -0.75 13.47 -15.27
CA ALA A 35 -0.97 14.90 -15.16
C ALA A 35 -2.42 15.33 -15.42
N SER A 36 -3.24 14.52 -16.09
CA SER A 36 -4.63 14.86 -16.47
C SER A 36 -5.72 14.29 -15.56
N LEU A 37 -5.39 13.69 -14.41
CA LEU A 37 -6.39 13.20 -13.45
C LEU A 37 -6.41 14.00 -12.15
N ILE A 38 -6.13 15.30 -12.22
CA ILE A 38 -6.45 16.23 -11.14
C ILE A 38 -7.97 16.41 -11.13
N LYS A 39 -8.68 15.45 -10.53
CA LYS A 39 -10.12 15.55 -10.32
C LYS A 39 -10.38 16.70 -9.33
N GLU A 40 -11.39 17.51 -9.61
CA GLU A 40 -11.87 18.50 -8.66
C GLU A 40 -12.26 17.81 -7.34
N THR A 41 -11.92 18.44 -6.22
CA THR A 41 -12.21 17.91 -4.88
C THR A 41 -12.86 18.95 -3.99
N ILE A 42 -13.65 18.46 -3.03
CA ILE A 42 -14.26 19.23 -1.95
C ILE A 42 -13.55 18.90 -0.63
N ASP A 43 -13.30 19.92 0.18
CA ASP A 43 -12.71 19.76 1.51
C ASP A 43 -13.79 19.49 2.54
N VAL A 44 -13.59 18.47 3.36
CA VAL A 44 -14.52 18.04 4.42
C VAL A 44 -13.74 17.93 5.73
N ASN A 45 -14.22 18.62 6.77
CA ASN A 45 -13.67 18.49 8.12
C ASN A 45 -14.33 17.31 8.85
N ILE A 46 -13.52 16.31 9.23
CA ILE A 46 -13.95 15.19 10.07
C ILE A 46 -13.47 15.34 11.53
N GLY A 47 -12.70 16.37 11.83
CA GLY A 47 -12.19 16.74 13.15
C GLY A 47 -13.16 17.59 13.97
N THR A 48 -12.63 18.21 15.03
CA THR A 48 -13.34 19.23 15.81
C THR A 48 -13.07 20.62 15.23
N GLU A 49 -13.70 21.66 15.80
CA GLU A 49 -13.42 23.05 15.43
C GLU A 49 -12.01 23.49 15.88
N ASP A 50 -11.55 23.01 17.04
CA ASP A 50 -10.23 23.32 17.58
C ASP A 50 -9.09 22.52 16.91
N GLU A 51 -9.36 21.27 16.52
CA GLU A 51 -8.42 20.38 15.83
C GLU A 51 -9.06 19.85 14.52
N PRO A 52 -9.06 20.69 13.46
CA PRO A 52 -9.67 20.32 12.19
C PRO A 52 -8.82 19.27 11.47
N ASN A 53 -9.50 18.20 11.03
CA ASN A 53 -8.92 17.12 10.24
C ASN A 53 -9.58 17.13 8.87
N ILE A 54 -8.90 17.79 7.91
CA ILE A 54 -9.44 18.02 6.57
C ILE A 54 -9.12 16.83 5.66
N LEU A 55 -10.17 16.27 5.05
CA LEU A 55 -10.08 15.27 3.99
C LEU A 55 -10.67 15.81 2.69
N LYS A 56 -10.24 15.23 1.57
CA LYS A 56 -10.69 15.61 0.23
C LYS A 56 -11.59 14.53 -0.35
N LEU A 57 -12.82 14.89 -0.73
CA LEU A 57 -13.71 14.02 -1.49
C LEU A 57 -13.77 14.49 -2.94
N GLY A 58 -14.10 13.61 -3.87
CA GLY A 58 -14.28 13.99 -5.28
C GLY A 58 -15.49 14.92 -5.45
N SER A 59 -15.34 16.01 -6.20
CA SER A 59 -16.43 16.96 -6.48
C SER A 59 -17.54 16.37 -7.36
N SER A 60 -17.33 15.18 -7.95
CA SER A 60 -18.35 14.49 -8.74
C SER A 60 -19.44 13.82 -7.89
N LEU A 61 -19.30 13.80 -6.56
CA LEU A 61 -20.28 13.20 -5.65
C LEU A 61 -21.51 14.08 -5.50
N THR A 62 -22.68 13.45 -5.37
CA THR A 62 -23.92 14.14 -5.02
C THR A 62 -23.91 14.58 -3.55
N PRO A 63 -24.71 15.60 -3.15
CA PRO A 63 -24.76 16.07 -1.77
C PRO A 63 -25.11 14.97 -0.75
N GLU A 64 -25.99 14.04 -1.12
CA GLU A 64 -26.36 12.88 -0.29
C GLU A 64 -25.18 11.93 -0.09
N GLU A 65 -24.45 11.61 -1.17
CA GLU A 65 -23.25 10.78 -1.08
C GLU A 65 -22.18 11.45 -0.22
N VAL A 66 -21.96 12.75 -0.38
CA VAL A 66 -21.00 13.50 0.43
C VAL A 66 -21.33 13.39 1.92
N GLU A 67 -22.59 13.48 2.30
CA GLU A 67 -23.03 13.34 3.69
C GLU A 67 -22.78 11.93 4.23
N ILE A 68 -23.16 10.89 3.46
CA ILE A 68 -22.91 9.49 3.82
C ILE A 68 -21.41 9.23 4.00
N HIS A 69 -20.58 9.69 3.07
CA HIS A 69 -19.12 9.51 3.14
C HIS A 69 -18.55 10.26 4.34
N THR A 70 -19.01 11.49 4.59
CA THR A 70 -18.60 12.28 5.75
C THR A 70 -18.93 11.57 7.05
N GLN A 71 -20.11 10.96 7.15
CA GLN A 71 -20.51 10.20 8.33
C GLN A 71 -19.61 8.99 8.59
N ILE A 72 -19.34 8.19 7.54
CA ILE A 72 -18.45 7.02 7.63
C ILE A 72 -17.03 7.44 8.02
N LEU A 73 -16.51 8.52 7.43
CA LEU A 73 -15.17 9.02 7.73
C LEU A 73 -15.06 9.55 9.16
N LYS A 74 -16.12 10.15 9.70
CA LYS A 74 -16.20 10.56 11.11
C LYS A 74 -16.25 9.36 12.06
N GLU A 75 -16.98 8.31 11.72
CA GLU A 75 -17.03 7.07 12.52
C GLU A 75 -15.65 6.40 12.60
N HIS A 76 -14.90 6.42 11.51
CA HIS A 76 -13.58 5.79 11.40
C HIS A 76 -12.41 6.78 11.51
N GLN A 77 -12.56 7.89 12.24
CA GLN A 77 -11.51 8.89 12.38
C GLN A 77 -10.17 8.29 12.87
N LYS A 78 -10.20 7.28 13.74
CA LYS A 78 -9.02 6.59 14.28
C LYS A 78 -8.22 5.76 13.26
N ALA A 79 -8.77 5.49 12.08
CA ALA A 79 -8.07 4.77 11.02
C ALA A 79 -7.07 5.66 10.28
N PHE A 80 -7.22 6.97 10.39
CA PHE A 80 -6.33 7.96 9.81
C PHE A 80 -5.30 8.41 10.85
N ALA A 81 -4.13 8.81 10.37
CA ALA A 81 -3.12 9.45 11.18
C ALA A 81 -2.78 10.80 10.57
N PHE A 82 -3.42 11.85 11.09
CA PHE A 82 -3.21 13.23 10.66
C PHE A 82 -1.90 13.80 11.19
N ASN A 83 -1.43 13.24 12.31
CA ASN A 83 -0.10 13.49 12.84
C ASN A 83 0.67 12.18 13.04
N TYR A 84 1.99 12.29 13.08
CA TYR A 84 2.86 11.12 13.25
C TYR A 84 2.68 10.42 14.62
N LYS A 85 2.20 11.14 15.64
CA LYS A 85 1.98 10.58 16.99
C LYS A 85 0.77 9.63 17.01
N GLU A 86 -0.21 9.84 16.14
CA GLU A 86 -1.39 8.98 15.95
C GLU A 86 -1.04 7.67 15.23
N MET A 87 0.05 7.65 14.47
CA MET A 87 0.65 6.41 14.00
C MET A 87 1.37 5.72 15.16
N THR A 88 0.62 5.20 16.13
CA THR A 88 1.15 4.14 17.00
C THR A 88 1.44 2.95 16.11
N GLY A 89 2.65 2.94 15.56
CA GLY A 89 3.17 1.84 14.80
C GLY A 89 3.15 0.57 15.65
N VAL A 90 3.45 -0.53 14.99
CA VAL A 90 3.61 -1.81 15.70
C VAL A 90 4.67 -1.62 16.79
N ALA A 91 4.36 -2.06 18.01
CA ALA A 91 5.24 -1.89 19.15
C ALA A 91 6.66 -2.39 18.79
N PRO A 92 7.74 -1.67 19.19
CA PRO A 92 9.09 -2.01 18.75
C PRO A 92 9.48 -3.46 19.03
N HIS A 93 8.99 -4.06 20.11
CA HIS A 93 9.27 -5.47 20.41
C HIS A 93 8.68 -6.47 19.39
N ILE A 94 7.69 -6.06 18.61
CA ILE A 94 7.08 -6.84 17.52
C ILE A 94 7.69 -6.44 16.17
N ALA A 95 7.95 -5.14 15.96
CA ALA A 95 8.53 -4.63 14.72
C ALA A 95 10.04 -4.91 14.58
N VAL A 96 10.76 -5.03 15.70
CA VAL A 96 12.19 -5.32 15.72
C VAL A 96 12.40 -6.82 15.56
N HIS A 97 12.96 -7.19 14.42
CA HIS A 97 13.47 -8.54 14.21
C HIS A 97 14.87 -8.67 14.81
N ASN A 98 15.01 -9.53 15.82
CA ASN A 98 16.31 -9.84 16.42
C ASN A 98 17.01 -10.91 15.58
N LEU A 99 18.01 -10.50 14.79
CA LEU A 99 18.89 -11.44 14.09
C LEU A 99 19.83 -12.09 15.10
N ILE A 100 19.66 -13.39 15.33
CA ILE A 100 20.56 -14.17 16.17
C ILE A 100 21.93 -14.21 15.49
N THR A 101 22.88 -13.47 16.03
CA THR A 101 24.27 -13.43 15.57
C THR A 101 25.15 -14.10 16.61
N LYS A 102 26.23 -14.78 16.20
CA LYS A 102 27.18 -15.34 17.15
C LYS A 102 27.86 -14.21 17.94
N SER A 103 28.08 -14.42 19.23
CA SER A 103 28.69 -13.41 20.12
C SER A 103 30.13 -13.04 19.74
N ASP A 104 30.82 -13.93 19.02
CA ASP A 104 32.18 -13.76 18.52
C ASP A 104 32.25 -13.29 17.06
N ALA A 105 31.09 -13.04 16.42
CA ALA A 105 31.05 -12.64 15.03
C ALA A 105 31.63 -11.23 14.84
N LYS A 106 32.63 -11.11 13.96
CA LYS A 106 33.20 -9.82 13.56
C LYS A 106 32.29 -9.13 12.54
N LEU A 107 32.05 -7.83 12.71
CA LEU A 107 31.37 -7.02 11.70
C LEU A 107 32.25 -6.94 10.45
N ILE A 108 31.68 -7.28 9.29
CA ILE A 108 32.37 -7.22 7.99
C ILE A 108 31.70 -6.17 7.13
N LYS A 109 32.46 -5.15 6.70
CA LYS A 109 31.99 -4.17 5.72
C LYS A 109 32.19 -4.74 4.31
N GLN A 110 31.12 -5.23 3.70
CA GLN A 110 31.17 -5.74 2.33
C GLN A 110 31.35 -4.60 1.32
N LYS A 111 32.33 -4.72 0.42
CA LYS A 111 32.50 -3.77 -0.70
C LYS A 111 31.33 -3.90 -1.67
N SER A 112 30.72 -2.79 -2.06
CA SER A 112 29.67 -2.79 -3.09
C SER A 112 30.19 -3.42 -4.38
N ARG A 113 29.40 -4.30 -4.98
CA ARG A 113 29.70 -4.86 -6.30
C ARG A 113 29.49 -3.75 -7.35
N PRO A 114 30.39 -3.61 -8.34
CA PRO A 114 30.11 -2.71 -9.46
C PRO A 114 28.82 -3.17 -10.15
N MET A 115 27.84 -2.26 -10.26
CA MET A 115 26.53 -2.57 -10.84
C MET A 115 26.54 -2.59 -12.37
N LYS A 116 27.60 -2.12 -13.02
CA LYS A 116 27.72 -2.10 -14.48
C LYS A 116 28.64 -3.22 -14.97
N PRO A 117 28.22 -4.04 -15.94
CA PRO A 117 29.11 -4.92 -16.67
C PRO A 117 30.10 -4.09 -17.52
N LYS A 118 31.26 -4.67 -17.82
CA LYS A 118 32.33 -4.08 -18.64
C LYS A 118 32.31 -4.68 -20.03
#